data_AF-A0A7W0Z0Q9-F1
#
_entry.id   AF-A0A7W0Z0Q9-F1
#
_cell.length_a   1.000
_cell.length_b   1.000
_cell.length_c   1.000
_cell.angle_alpha   90.00
_cell.angle_beta   90.00
_cell.angle_gamma   90.00
#
_symmetry.space_group_name_H-M   'P 1'
#
loop_
_entity.id
_entity.type
_entity.pdbx_description
1 polymer ?
#
loop_
_entity_poly.entity_id
_entity_poly.type
_entity_poly.pdbx_seq_one_letter_code
_entity_poly.pdbx_strand_id
1 'polypeptide(L)' 'VRAAGIPTTVIGCATDTLVTPAHCRRAARLLGVPYRDVCLTGGHMWMLGAWTLLAAELAG' A
#
# COMPACT_ATOMS: atom_id res chain seq x y z
N VAL A 1 7.18 -10.15 8.50
CA VAL A 1 7.80 -9.03 7.76
C VAL A 1 9.01 -8.46 8.50
N ARG A 2 8.85 -7.55 9.48
CA ARG A 2 9.98 -6.90 10.18
C ARG A 2 10.98 -7.88 10.81
N ALA A 3 10.49 -8.83 11.60
CA ALA A 3 11.35 -9.85 12.25
C ALA A 3 12.04 -10.80 11.24
N ALA A 4 11.50 -10.92 10.03
CA ALA A 4 12.06 -11.77 8.97
C ALA A 4 13.01 -11.00 8.05
N GLY A 5 13.26 -9.71 8.30
CA GLY A 5 14.15 -8.88 7.48
C GLY A 5 13.71 -8.69 6.03
N ILE A 6 12.43 -8.91 5.72
CA ILE A 6 11.91 -8.84 4.36
C ILE A 6 11.77 -7.36 3.96
N PRO A 7 12.42 -6.91 2.86
CA PRO A 7 12.18 -5.58 2.30
C PRO A 7 10.69 -5.40 1.99
N THR A 8 10.11 -4.28 2.42
CA THR A 8 8.67 -4.06 2.29
C THR A 8 8.38 -2.58 2.15
N THR A 9 7.35 -2.28 1.36
CA THR A 9 6.72 -0.97 1.27
C THR A 9 5.23 -1.15 1.50
N VAL A 10 4.60 -0.23 2.23
CA VAL A 10 3.14 -0.22 2.40
C VAL A 10 2.55 0.76 1.41
N ILE A 11 1.59 0.30 0.61
CA ILE A 11 0.86 1.13 -0.35
C ILE A 11 -0.61 1.14 0.07
N GLY A 12 -1.16 2.32 0.32
CA GLY A 12 -2.58 2.52 0.59
C GLY A 12 -3.23 3.33 -0.51
N CYS A 13 -4.56 3.32 -0.54
CA CYS A 13 -5.34 4.16 -1.46
C CYS A 13 -6.20 5.14 -0.67
N ALA A 14 -6.16 6.42 -1.04
CA ALA A 14 -6.87 7.51 -0.35
C ALA A 14 -8.39 7.31 -0.32
N THR A 15 -8.94 6.56 -1.28
CA THR A 15 -10.37 6.26 -1.40
C THR A 15 -10.75 4.90 -0.79
N ASP A 16 -9.80 4.17 -0.18
CA ASP A 16 -10.08 2.90 0.49
C ASP A 16 -10.85 3.12 1.79
N THR A 17 -12.02 2.51 1.90
CA THR A 17 -12.88 2.53 3.08
C THR A 17 -12.81 1.25 3.91
N LEU A 18 -12.22 0.16 3.38
CA LEU A 18 -12.02 -1.11 4.08
C LEU A 18 -10.70 -1.10 4.86
N VAL A 19 -9.61 -0.70 4.20
CA VAL A 19 -8.30 -0.49 4.83
C VAL A 19 -7.89 0.96 4.62
N THR A 20 -8.47 1.83 5.45
CA THR A 20 -8.27 3.27 5.34
C THR A 20 -6.79 3.69 5.33
N PRO A 21 -6.45 4.86 4.77
CA PRO A 21 -5.09 5.40 4.81
C PRO A 21 -4.50 5.49 6.22
N ALA A 22 -5.33 5.70 7.24
CA ALA A 22 -4.90 5.72 8.63
C ALA A 22 -4.40 4.34 9.10
N HIS A 23 -5.05 3.25 8.69
CA HIS A 23 -4.61 1.89 8.95
C HIS A 23 -3.29 1.58 8.25
N CYS A 24 -3.14 1.94 6.97
CA CYS A 24 -1.89 1.74 6.23
C CYS A 24 -0.72 2.53 6.83
N ARG A 25 -0.90 3.81 7.17
CA ARG A 25 0.12 4.61 7.87
C ARG A 25 0.51 3.99 9.21
N ARG A 26 -0.44 3.47 9.98
CA ARG A 26 -0.16 2.76 11.23
C ARG A 26 0.69 1.51 10.97
N ALA A 27 0.34 0.70 9.97
CA ALA A 27 1.09 -0.49 9.62
C ALA A 27 2.54 -0.16 9.21
N ALA A 28 2.73 0.84 8.35
CA ALA A 28 4.05 1.30 7.92
C ALA A 28 4.93 1.73 9.10
N ARG A 29 4.37 2.51 10.05
CA ARG A 29 5.07 2.91 11.28
C ARG A 29 5.48 1.72 12.15
N LEU A 30 4.58 0.74 12.33
CA LEU A 30 4.88 -0.45 13.14
C LEU A 30 5.96 -1.34 12.49
N LEU A 31 5.97 -1.39 11.16
CA LEU A 31 6.95 -2.14 10.39
C LEU A 31 8.28 -1.38 10.25
N GLY A 32 8.29 -0.05 10.41
CA GLY A 32 9.46 0.80 10.17
C GLY A 32 9.80 0.92 8.69
N VAL A 33 8.79 0.92 7.82
CA VAL A 33 8.94 0.87 6.36
C VAL A 33 8.31 2.07 5.65
N PRO A 34 8.69 2.36 4.39
CA PRO A 34 8.07 3.42 3.62
C PRO A 34 6.56 3.22 3.44
N TYR A 35 5.85 4.34 3.37
CA TYR A 35 4.43 4.40 3.03
C TYR A 35 4.22 5.26 1.80
N ARG A 36 3.43 4.77 0.84
CA ARG A 36 2.96 5.52 -0.32
C ARG A 36 1.44 5.51 -0.36
N ASP A 37 0.86 6.67 -0.69
CA ASP A 37 -0.59 6.82 -0.88
C ASP A 37 -0.88 7.04 -2.37
N VAL A 38 -1.87 6.34 -2.90
CA VAL A 38 -2.37 6.53 -4.27
C VAL A 38 -3.79 7.08 -4.22
N CYS A 39 -4.11 8.02 -5.09
CA CYS A 39 -5.46 8.57 -5.17
C CYS A 39 -6.17 8.02 -6.41
N LEU A 40 -6.67 6.79 -6.30
CA LEU A 40 -7.30 6.08 -7.42
C LEU A 40 -8.77 5.77 -7.13
N THR A 41 -9.58 5.77 -8.19
CA THR A 41 -10.93 5.24 -8.15
C THR A 41 -10.87 3.72 -7.99
N GLY A 42 -11.61 3.15 -7.03
CA GLY A 42 -11.59 1.71 -6.74
C GLY A 42 -11.22 1.35 -5.30
N GLY A 43 -10.74 2.32 -4.51
CA GLY A 43 -10.52 2.16 -3.07
C GLY A 43 -9.64 0.96 -2.77
N HIS A 44 -10.17 0.00 -2.02
CA HIS A 44 -9.47 -1.22 -1.64
C HIS A 44 -8.94 -2.04 -2.82
N MET A 45 -9.72 -2.09 -3.91
CA MET A 45 -9.42 -2.92 -5.08
C MET A 45 -8.82 -2.09 -6.23
N TRP A 46 -8.20 -0.94 -5.92
CA TRP A 46 -7.62 -0.02 -6.92
C TRP A 46 -6.72 -0.73 -7.94
N MET A 47 -6.01 -1.78 -7.51
CA MET A 47 -5.06 -2.52 -8.33
C MET A 47 -5.71 -3.32 -9.47
N LEU A 48 -7.00 -3.62 -9.40
CA LEU A 48 -7.70 -4.29 -10.51
C LEU A 48 -7.91 -3.35 -11.71
N GLY A 49 -8.13 -2.06 -11.43
CA GLY A 49 -8.27 -1.03 -12.47
C GLY A 49 -6.93 -0.42 -12.89
N ALA A 50 -5.98 -0.31 -11.96
CA ALA A 50 -4.64 0.26 -12.20
C ALA A 50 -3.54 -0.82 -12.13
N TRP A 51 -3.74 -1.93 -12.84
CA TRP A 51 -2.85 -3.09 -12.80
C TRP A 51 -1.40 -2.76 -13.23
N THR A 52 -1.20 -1.81 -14.14
CA THR A 52 0.13 -1.37 -14.58
C THR A 52 0.90 -0.69 -13.45
N LEU A 53 0.21 0.07 -12.59
CA LEU A 53 0.81 0.65 -11.41
C LEU A 53 1.22 -0.43 -10.40
N LEU A 54 0.35 -1.42 -10.16
CA LEU A 54 0.70 -2.55 -9.31
C LEU A 54 1.93 -3.30 -9.85
N ALA A 55 1.99 -3.55 -11.15
CA ALA A 55 3.14 -4.21 -11.77
C ALA A 55 4.45 -3.42 -11.57
N ALA A 56 4.39 -2.09 -11.68
CA ALA A 56 5.55 -1.22 -11.43
C ALA A 56 6.03 -1.28 -9.97
N GLU A 57 5.11 -1.33 -9.00
CA GLU A 57 5.45 -1.45 -7.58
C GLU A 57 6.04 -2.82 -7.23
N LEU A 58 5.66 -3.87 -7.96
CA LEU A 58 6.18 -5.23 -7.78
C LEU A 58 7.51 -5.48 -8.49
N ALA A 59 7.90 -4.62 -9.43
CA ALA A 59 9.17 -4.74 -10.16
C ALA A 59 10.38 -4.17 -9.39
N GLY A 60 10.14 -3.57 -8.22
CA GLY A 60 11.16 -2.98 -7.34
C GLY A 60 11.97 -4.01 -6.56
#